data_AF-A0AAP0GXY2-F1
#
_entry.id   AF-A0AAP0GXY2-F1
#
_cell.length_a   1.000
_cell.length_b   1.000
_cell.length_c   1.000
_cell.angle_alpha   90.00
_cell.angle_beta   90.00
_cell.angle_gamma   90.00
#
_symmetry.space_group_name_H-M   'P 1'
#
loop_
_entity.id
_entity.type
_entity.pdbx_description
1 polymer ?
#
loop_
_entity_poly.entity_id
_entity_poly.type
_entity_poly.pdbx_seq_one_letter_code
_entity_poly.pdbx_strand_id
1 'polypeptide(L)'
;MMTPKMVAHFRRSVSFSNTASPPPPPSSNSTTKAAPGKRIHFRSTSLPTRSHPILFQLKYHLNQLKSHWASQILPGSLHVDRVSEALMRLRIILESLDDLLDLAPSRDSLRRHPDWVEKVLEDFLVMVDVYGTFQMQIVTLKQCVITAQLATKRKDMLKKVACLKGLKKSGGEISKLMPFLQAIRLHPNDLTGWCDQNGDLELVGVIKEVIEVIVMISEAVFSGIYGSFESRKTSWVMGLKKSKREKGIKELENGILSLGNYGDADLNKKMMEDMEECIDGIESGSERVFRSLINTRVSLLNVLTQ
;
A
#
# COMPACT_ATOMS: atom_id res chain seq x y z
N MET A 1 12.24 -21.79 52.47
CA MET A 1 10.91 -21.50 51.92
C MET A 1 11.05 -21.06 50.47
N MET A 2 10.27 -21.70 49.60
CA MET A 2 10.01 -21.52 48.17
C MET A 2 10.71 -20.42 47.35
N THR A 3 11.39 -20.86 46.29
CA THR A 3 11.59 -20.17 45.01
C THR A 3 10.32 -20.18 44.16
N PRO A 4 9.99 -19.13 43.38
CA PRO A 4 8.86 -19.13 42.47
C PRO A 4 9.17 -19.70 41.08
N LYS A 5 8.08 -20.15 40.45
CA LYS A 5 7.93 -20.93 39.22
C LYS A 5 8.35 -20.18 37.94
N MET A 6 9.08 -20.86 37.07
CA MET A 6 8.97 -20.67 35.62
C MET A 6 7.93 -21.64 35.06
N VAL A 7 6.96 -21.14 34.29
CA VAL A 7 6.09 -21.97 33.45
C VAL A 7 6.51 -21.74 32.01
N ALA A 8 7.12 -22.77 31.41
CA ALA A 8 7.40 -22.83 29.99
C ALA A 8 6.15 -23.32 29.25
N HIS A 9 5.65 -22.52 28.32
CA HIS A 9 4.58 -22.92 27.40
C HIS A 9 5.17 -23.66 26.18
N PHE A 10 4.86 -24.95 26.13
CA PHE A 10 4.29 -25.66 24.97
C PHE A 10 5.05 -25.62 23.63
N ARG A 11 5.89 -26.63 23.39
CA ARG A 11 6.09 -27.21 22.04
C ARG A 11 5.21 -28.45 21.91
N ARG A 12 4.18 -28.41 21.05
CA ARG A 12 3.56 -29.64 20.53
C ARG A 12 4.32 -30.07 19.27
N SER A 13 5.14 -31.10 19.42
CA SER A 13 5.58 -31.94 18.31
C SER A 13 4.70 -33.19 18.35
N VAL A 14 3.91 -33.41 17.31
CA VAL A 14 3.05 -34.60 17.19
C VAL A 14 3.94 -35.74 16.70
N SER A 15 4.29 -36.66 17.59
CA SER A 15 4.98 -37.91 17.27
C SER A 15 3.95 -38.94 16.80
N PHE A 16 4.14 -39.51 15.60
CA PHE A 16 3.38 -40.67 15.17
C PHE A 16 4.03 -41.95 15.71
N SER A 17 3.21 -42.78 16.34
CA SER A 17 3.56 -44.05 16.98
C SER A 17 4.07 -45.08 15.97
N ASN A 18 5.18 -45.74 16.31
CA ASN A 18 5.72 -46.88 15.60
C ASN A 18 4.91 -48.13 16.01
N THR A 19 4.07 -48.68 15.14
CA THR A 19 3.42 -49.99 15.38
C THR A 19 4.21 -51.10 14.71
N ALA A 20 4.60 -52.11 15.50
CA ALA A 20 5.29 -53.30 15.04
C ALA A 20 4.37 -54.18 14.19
N SER A 21 4.89 -54.70 13.06
CA SER A 21 4.20 -55.62 12.16
C SER A 21 4.13 -57.05 12.73
N PRO A 22 3.09 -57.85 12.42
CA PRO A 22 3.01 -59.25 12.82
C PRO A 22 3.91 -60.17 11.95
N PRO A 23 4.30 -61.37 12.44
CA PRO A 23 5.19 -62.27 11.71
C PRO A 23 4.47 -63.03 10.57
N PRO A 24 5.18 -63.50 9.54
CA PRO A 24 4.59 -64.16 8.37
C PRO A 24 4.30 -65.66 8.60
N PRO A 25 3.35 -66.26 7.85
CA PRO A 25 3.09 -67.71 7.86
C PRO A 25 4.10 -68.48 6.97
N PRO A 26 4.25 -69.82 7.17
CA PRO A 26 5.30 -70.59 6.50
C PRO A 26 4.97 -70.93 5.04
N SER A 27 6.06 -71.15 4.30
CA SER A 27 6.15 -71.36 2.86
C SER A 27 5.59 -72.69 2.36
N SER A 28 4.82 -72.64 1.26
CA SER A 28 4.58 -73.78 0.37
C SER A 28 5.01 -73.45 -1.06
N ASN A 29 5.86 -74.33 -1.60
CA ASN A 29 6.46 -74.27 -2.93
C ASN A 29 5.45 -74.13 -4.07
N SER A 30 5.74 -73.30 -5.07
CA SER A 30 5.69 -73.70 -6.49
C SER A 30 6.35 -72.66 -7.40
N THR A 31 7.13 -73.20 -8.32
CA THR A 31 7.88 -72.59 -9.41
C THR A 31 7.02 -71.74 -10.36
N THR A 32 7.50 -70.57 -10.76
CA THR A 32 7.59 -70.13 -12.18
C THR A 32 8.36 -68.79 -12.31
N LYS A 33 9.10 -68.67 -13.41
CA LYS A 33 10.04 -67.60 -13.76
C LYS A 33 9.35 -66.24 -13.99
N ALA A 34 9.94 -65.15 -13.48
CA ALA A 34 9.73 -63.79 -14.00
C ALA A 34 10.96 -62.89 -13.76
N ALA A 35 11.20 -61.99 -14.72
CA ALA A 35 12.36 -61.12 -14.96
C ALA A 35 12.76 -60.18 -13.79
N PRO A 36 13.99 -59.58 -13.79
CA PRO A 36 14.43 -58.73 -12.70
C PRO A 36 13.64 -57.41 -12.69
N GLY A 37 12.69 -57.28 -11.76
CA GLY A 37 12.02 -56.02 -11.47
C GLY A 37 13.03 -55.01 -10.96
N LYS A 38 13.26 -53.94 -11.75
CA LYS A 38 14.05 -52.78 -11.33
C LYS A 38 13.49 -52.26 -10.01
N ARG A 39 14.35 -52.14 -8.99
CA ARG A 39 14.02 -51.46 -7.73
C ARG A 39 13.60 -50.03 -8.07
N ILE A 40 12.31 -49.74 -7.91
CA ILE A 40 11.80 -48.38 -8.01
C ILE A 40 12.27 -47.66 -6.74
N HIS A 41 13.31 -46.84 -6.89
CA HIS A 41 13.68 -45.87 -5.88
C HIS A 41 12.48 -44.93 -5.71
N PHE A 42 11.80 -45.01 -4.57
CA PHE A 42 10.87 -43.97 -4.15
C PHE A 42 11.72 -42.73 -3.82
N ARG A 43 12.04 -41.94 -4.84
CA ARG A 43 12.55 -40.59 -4.64
C ARG A 43 11.38 -39.76 -4.19
N SER A 44 11.50 -39.18 -2.99
CA SER A 44 10.60 -38.16 -2.47
C SER A 44 10.31 -37.17 -3.59
N THR A 45 9.06 -37.08 -4.02
CA THR A 45 8.61 -36.01 -4.90
C THR A 45 8.62 -34.74 -4.06
N SER A 46 9.68 -33.96 -4.18
CA SER A 46 9.67 -32.57 -3.71
C SER A 46 8.50 -31.90 -4.41
N LEU A 47 7.46 -31.56 -3.65
CA LEU A 47 6.42 -30.63 -4.11
C LEU A 47 7.13 -29.41 -4.71
N PRO A 48 6.62 -28.84 -5.82
CA PRO A 48 7.14 -27.59 -6.35
C PRO A 48 7.24 -26.61 -5.17
N THR A 49 8.41 -25.99 -5.02
CA THR A 49 8.71 -25.01 -3.97
C THR A 49 7.52 -24.07 -3.83
N ARG A 50 6.81 -24.17 -2.69
CA ARG A 50 5.81 -23.18 -2.33
C ARG A 50 6.53 -21.83 -2.29
N SER A 51 5.95 -20.80 -2.91
CA SER A 51 6.44 -19.43 -2.77
C SER A 51 6.62 -19.10 -1.29
N HIS A 52 7.65 -18.30 -0.97
CA HIS A 52 7.96 -17.93 0.41
C HIS A 52 6.69 -17.35 1.10
N PRO A 53 6.38 -17.72 2.37
CA PRO A 53 5.13 -17.31 3.02
C PRO A 53 4.89 -15.80 3.00
N ILE A 54 5.95 -14.99 3.18
CA ILE A 54 5.90 -13.52 3.10
C ILE A 54 5.53 -13.05 1.68
N LEU A 55 6.12 -13.66 0.65
CA LEU A 55 5.86 -13.31 -0.75
C LEU A 55 4.41 -13.61 -1.14
N PHE A 56 3.89 -14.76 -0.69
CA PHE A 56 2.49 -15.12 -0.88
C PHE A 56 1.54 -14.11 -0.20
N GLN A 57 1.84 -13.74 1.05
CA GLN A 57 1.06 -12.77 1.80
C GLN A 57 1.07 -11.39 1.14
N LEU A 58 2.24 -10.93 0.69
CA LEU A 58 2.40 -9.67 -0.03
C LEU A 58 1.56 -9.64 -1.33
N LYS A 59 1.69 -10.68 -2.17
CA LYS A 59 0.86 -10.84 -3.38
C LYS A 59 -0.64 -10.86 -3.07
N TYR A 60 -1.03 -11.51 -1.98
CA TYR A 60 -2.43 -11.54 -1.55
C TYR A 60 -2.95 -10.15 -1.15
N HIS A 61 -2.17 -9.36 -0.40
CA HIS A 61 -2.53 -7.99 -0.04
C HIS A 61 -2.57 -7.06 -1.26
N LEU A 62 -1.61 -7.19 -2.19
CA LEU A 62 -1.60 -6.46 -3.46
C LEU A 62 -2.86 -6.74 -4.29
N ASN A 63 -3.18 -8.01 -4.52
CA ASN A 63 -4.34 -8.40 -5.32
C ASN A 63 -5.66 -7.95 -4.68
N GLN A 64 -5.77 -8.05 -3.35
CA GLN A 64 -6.94 -7.52 -2.64
C GLN A 64 -7.08 -6.01 -2.80
N LEU A 65 -6.00 -5.25 -2.60
CA LEU A 65 -6.06 -3.80 -2.70
C LEU A 65 -6.40 -3.39 -4.14
N LYS A 66 -5.73 -3.96 -5.15
CA LYS A 66 -6.04 -3.75 -6.57
C LYS A 66 -7.51 -4.06 -6.87
N SER A 67 -8.01 -5.22 -6.42
CA SER A 67 -9.39 -5.65 -6.67
C SER A 67 -10.41 -4.75 -5.97
N HIS A 68 -10.23 -4.44 -4.69
CA HIS A 68 -11.14 -3.57 -3.94
C HIS A 68 -11.14 -2.14 -4.47
N TRP A 69 -9.98 -1.65 -4.90
CA TRP A 69 -9.84 -0.32 -5.49
C TRP A 69 -10.47 -0.23 -6.88
N ALA A 70 -10.22 -1.21 -7.76
CA ALA A 70 -10.72 -1.24 -9.13
C ALA A 70 -12.22 -1.59 -9.26
N SER A 71 -12.71 -2.56 -8.48
CA SER A 71 -14.12 -3.02 -8.54
C SER A 71 -15.13 -1.96 -8.09
N GLN A 72 -14.67 -0.97 -7.33
CA GLN A 72 -15.52 0.07 -6.77
C GLN A 72 -15.32 1.43 -7.42
N ILE A 73 -14.76 1.48 -8.64
CA ILE A 73 -14.89 2.61 -9.58
C ILE A 73 -16.31 2.58 -10.19
N LEU A 74 -17.33 2.45 -9.34
CA LEU A 74 -18.68 2.91 -9.67
C LEU A 74 -18.61 4.45 -9.60
N PRO A 75 -19.37 5.23 -10.39
CA PRO A 75 -19.28 6.70 -10.40
C PRO A 75 -19.83 7.36 -9.13
N GLY A 76 -19.38 6.94 -7.94
CA GLY A 76 -19.54 7.59 -6.66
C GLY A 76 -18.31 8.43 -6.30
N SER A 77 -18.48 9.42 -5.43
CA SER A 77 -17.37 10.23 -4.91
C SER A 77 -16.58 9.44 -3.85
N LEU A 78 -15.28 9.72 -3.74
CA LEU A 78 -14.36 9.11 -2.79
C LEU A 78 -14.75 9.50 -1.35
N HIS A 79 -14.60 8.57 -0.42
CA HIS A 79 -14.91 8.79 1.00
C HIS A 79 -13.66 8.62 1.83
N VAL A 80 -13.57 9.35 2.95
CA VAL A 80 -12.45 9.25 3.90
C VAL A 80 -12.16 7.81 4.31
N ASP A 81 -13.18 7.02 4.67
CA ASP A 81 -12.99 5.64 5.13
C ASP A 81 -12.22 4.78 4.10
N ARG A 82 -12.52 5.00 2.82
CA ARG A 82 -11.85 4.30 1.72
C ARG A 82 -10.41 4.75 1.54
N VAL A 83 -10.15 6.05 1.71
CA VAL A 83 -8.80 6.61 1.67
C VAL A 83 -7.96 6.06 2.81
N SER A 84 -8.49 6.13 4.04
CA SER A 84 -7.84 5.64 5.25
C SER A 84 -7.54 4.13 5.16
N GLU A 85 -8.50 3.33 4.70
CA GLU A 85 -8.30 1.89 4.49
C GLU A 85 -7.24 1.61 3.43
N ALA A 86 -7.22 2.35 2.32
CA ALA A 86 -6.22 2.18 1.27
C ALA A 86 -4.81 2.55 1.75
N LEU A 87 -4.66 3.67 2.46
CA LEU A 87 -3.38 4.07 3.06
C LEU A 87 -2.90 3.06 4.12
N MET A 88 -3.81 2.53 4.93
CA MET A 88 -3.50 1.47 5.88
C MET A 88 -3.00 0.20 5.18
N ARG A 89 -3.70 -0.26 4.14
CA ARG A 89 -3.27 -1.43 3.36
C ARG A 89 -1.94 -1.19 2.64
N LEU A 90 -1.72 0.02 2.14
CA LEU A 90 -0.48 0.40 1.50
C LEU A 90 0.70 0.32 2.47
N ARG A 91 0.51 0.80 3.72
CA ARG A 91 1.50 0.61 4.80
C ARG A 91 1.83 -0.86 5.02
N ILE A 92 0.83 -1.73 5.16
CA ILE A 92 1.02 -3.17 5.38
C ILE A 92 1.81 -3.81 4.22
N ILE A 93 1.52 -3.40 2.98
CA ILE A 93 2.23 -3.85 1.78
C ILE A 93 3.70 -3.42 1.83
N LEU A 94 3.99 -2.17 2.20
CA LEU A 94 5.37 -1.67 2.33
C LEU A 94 6.13 -2.36 3.47
N GLU A 95 5.50 -2.57 4.64
CA GLU A 95 6.08 -3.32 5.75
C GLU A 95 6.39 -4.77 5.35
N SER A 96 5.47 -5.43 4.62
CA SER A 96 5.69 -6.78 4.11
C SER A 96 6.78 -6.84 3.03
N LEU A 97 6.96 -5.77 2.25
CA LEU A 97 8.06 -5.65 1.30
C LEU A 97 9.39 -5.48 2.04
N ASP A 98 9.42 -4.66 3.10
CA ASP A 98 10.58 -4.47 3.96
C ASP A 98 11.05 -5.82 4.55
N ASP A 99 10.12 -6.59 5.14
CA ASP A 99 10.39 -7.94 5.65
C ASP A 99 10.91 -8.89 4.55
N LEU A 100 10.40 -8.76 3.32
CA LEU A 100 10.84 -9.56 2.18
C LEU A 100 12.28 -9.19 1.75
N LEU A 101 12.63 -7.91 1.78
CA LEU A 101 13.96 -7.41 1.43
C LEU A 101 15.01 -7.78 2.47
N ASP A 102 14.62 -7.97 3.73
CA ASP A 102 15.52 -8.43 4.79
C ASP A 102 15.98 -9.89 4.65
N LEU A 103 15.27 -10.69 3.86
CA LEU A 103 15.63 -12.10 3.64
C LEU A 103 16.91 -12.23 2.80
N ALA A 104 17.88 -13.02 3.26
CA ALA A 104 19.13 -13.26 2.54
C ALA A 104 18.94 -13.68 1.06
N PRO A 105 18.01 -14.60 0.71
CA PRO A 105 17.77 -14.95 -0.70
C PRO A 105 17.32 -13.76 -1.56
N SER A 106 16.50 -12.86 -1.00
CA SER A 106 16.06 -11.64 -1.69
C SER A 106 17.24 -10.70 -1.90
N ARG A 107 18.07 -10.50 -0.88
CA ARG A 107 19.26 -9.63 -0.97
C ARG A 107 20.26 -10.15 -2.00
N ASP A 108 20.54 -11.45 -1.99
CA ASP A 108 21.47 -12.08 -2.93
C ASP A 108 20.93 -12.08 -4.37
N SER A 109 19.62 -12.14 -4.55
CA SER A 109 18.95 -11.94 -5.84
C SER A 109 19.18 -10.50 -6.35
N LEU A 110 18.87 -9.52 -5.52
CA LEU A 110 18.95 -8.10 -5.88
C LEU A 110 20.40 -7.61 -6.08
N ARG A 111 21.36 -8.11 -5.29
CA ARG A 111 22.79 -7.78 -5.42
C ARG A 111 23.39 -8.19 -6.77
N ARG A 112 22.81 -9.19 -7.44
CA ARG A 112 23.23 -9.57 -8.80
C ARG A 112 22.81 -8.54 -9.86
N HIS A 113 21.93 -7.60 -9.50
CA HIS A 113 21.36 -6.60 -10.39
C HIS A 113 21.43 -5.18 -9.78
N PRO A 114 22.64 -4.67 -9.46
CA PRO A 114 22.81 -3.39 -8.76
C PRO A 114 22.19 -2.21 -9.53
N ASP A 115 22.41 -2.13 -10.84
CA ASP A 115 21.84 -1.06 -11.69
C ASP A 115 20.31 -1.01 -11.65
N TRP A 116 19.65 -2.16 -11.45
CA TRP A 116 18.20 -2.21 -11.30
C TRP A 116 17.76 -1.74 -9.91
N VAL A 117 18.48 -2.15 -8.86
CA VAL A 117 18.22 -1.71 -7.49
C VAL A 117 18.45 -0.20 -7.35
N GLU A 118 19.46 0.37 -8.01
CA GLU A 118 19.70 1.81 -8.05
C GLU A 118 18.51 2.58 -8.65
N LYS A 119 17.95 2.10 -9.77
CA LYS A 119 16.73 2.69 -10.35
C LYS A 119 15.54 2.63 -9.38
N VAL A 120 15.34 1.49 -8.71
CA VAL A 120 14.29 1.36 -7.70
C VAL A 120 14.54 2.31 -6.52
N LEU A 121 15.79 2.50 -6.10
CA LEU A 121 16.15 3.46 -5.05
C LEU A 121 15.85 4.91 -5.46
N GLU A 122 16.06 5.26 -6.72
CA GLU A 122 15.66 6.55 -7.30
C GLU A 122 14.13 6.72 -7.26
N ASP A 123 13.37 5.70 -7.68
CA ASP A 123 11.90 5.72 -7.61
C ASP A 123 11.41 5.93 -6.17
N PHE A 124 11.98 5.21 -5.20
CA PHE A 124 11.65 5.37 -3.78
C PHE A 124 12.04 6.74 -3.23
N LEU A 125 13.15 7.33 -3.70
CA LEU A 125 13.54 8.68 -3.32
C LEU A 125 12.50 9.71 -3.81
N VAL A 126 12.07 9.60 -5.07
CA VAL A 126 11.00 10.46 -5.62
C VAL A 126 9.72 10.31 -4.81
N MET A 127 9.32 9.08 -4.45
CA MET A 127 8.14 8.86 -3.62
C MET A 127 8.27 9.48 -2.22
N VAL A 128 9.45 9.37 -1.60
CA VAL A 128 9.74 10.00 -0.30
C VAL A 128 9.64 11.53 -0.40
N ASP A 129 10.22 12.16 -1.41
CA ASP A 129 10.17 13.61 -1.59
C ASP A 129 8.74 14.12 -1.85
N VAL A 130 7.98 13.37 -2.65
CA VAL A 130 6.56 13.63 -2.91
C VAL A 130 5.76 13.55 -1.61
N TYR A 131 5.91 12.48 -0.83
CA TYR A 131 5.20 12.33 0.44
C TYR A 131 5.63 13.37 1.48
N GLY A 132 6.91 13.74 1.53
CA GLY A 132 7.41 14.82 2.39
C GLY A 132 6.73 16.16 2.08
N THR A 133 6.64 16.50 0.79
CA THR A 133 5.92 17.71 0.35
C THR A 133 4.42 17.62 0.62
N PHE A 134 3.82 16.45 0.39
CA PHE A 134 2.42 16.18 0.70
C PHE A 134 2.09 16.39 2.19
N GLN A 135 2.93 15.88 3.11
CA GLN A 135 2.77 16.10 4.55
C GLN A 135 2.73 17.59 4.90
N MET A 136 3.63 18.39 4.33
CA MET A 136 3.62 19.84 4.55
C MET A 136 2.31 20.50 4.09
N GLN A 137 1.74 20.05 2.98
CA GLN A 137 0.44 20.55 2.50
C GLN A 137 -0.70 20.11 3.41
N ILE A 138 -0.70 18.87 3.91
CA ILE A 138 -1.73 18.36 4.83
C ILE A 138 -1.74 19.14 6.15
N VAL A 139 -0.57 19.41 6.74
CA VAL A 139 -0.45 20.27 7.93
C VAL A 139 -1.02 21.66 7.67
N THR A 140 -0.76 22.23 6.49
CA THR A 140 -1.32 23.53 6.08
C THR A 140 -2.84 23.48 5.95
N LEU A 141 -3.38 22.40 5.38
CA LEU A 141 -4.83 22.19 5.26
C LEU A 141 -5.50 22.10 6.63
N LYS A 142 -4.93 21.30 7.54
CA LYS A 142 -5.39 21.15 8.93
C LYS A 142 -5.42 22.50 9.65
N GLN A 143 -4.35 23.28 9.55
CA GLN A 143 -4.29 24.61 10.15
C GLN A 143 -5.37 25.55 9.57
N CYS A 144 -5.65 25.48 8.26
CA CYS A 144 -6.70 26.26 7.63
C CYS A 144 -8.09 25.88 8.16
N VAL A 145 -8.37 24.58 8.36
CA VAL A 145 -9.64 24.09 8.90
C VAL A 145 -9.85 24.53 10.34
N ILE A 146 -8.86 24.33 11.22
CA ILE A 146 -8.92 24.77 12.63
C ILE A 146 -9.15 26.28 12.70
N THR A 147 -8.41 27.06 11.89
CA THR A 147 -8.56 28.52 11.84
C THR A 147 -9.95 28.93 11.34
N ALA A 148 -10.49 28.21 10.34
CA ALA A 148 -11.83 28.45 9.81
C ALA A 148 -12.93 28.16 10.85
N GLN A 149 -12.80 27.08 11.63
CA GLN A 149 -13.73 26.78 12.73
C GLN A 149 -13.74 27.89 13.80
N LEU A 150 -12.55 28.37 14.20
CA LEU A 150 -12.44 29.49 15.15
C LEU A 150 -13.01 30.79 14.57
N ALA A 151 -12.79 31.05 13.29
CA ALA A 151 -13.37 32.20 12.59
C ALA A 151 -14.90 32.11 12.52
N THR A 152 -15.46 30.90 12.34
CA THR A 152 -16.91 30.66 12.41
C THR A 152 -17.48 31.00 13.77
N LYS A 153 -16.85 30.55 14.86
CA LYS A 153 -17.28 30.88 16.23
C LYS A 153 -17.23 32.39 16.51
N ARG A 154 -16.27 33.10 15.92
CA ARG A 154 -16.08 34.55 16.07
C ARG A 154 -16.82 35.40 15.03
N LYS A 155 -17.55 34.78 14.09
CA LYS A 155 -18.22 35.44 12.96
C LYS A 155 -17.27 36.28 12.08
N ASP A 156 -16.00 35.88 11.99
CA ASP A 156 -14.95 36.57 11.22
C ASP A 156 -14.94 36.07 9.76
N MET A 157 -15.64 36.76 8.87
CA MET A 157 -15.80 36.34 7.48
C MET A 157 -14.52 36.48 6.66
N LEU A 158 -13.67 37.48 6.96
CA LEU A 158 -12.43 37.70 6.25
C LEU A 158 -11.48 36.51 6.45
N LYS A 159 -11.37 36.00 7.68
CA LYS A 159 -10.56 34.81 7.96
C LYS A 159 -11.10 33.55 7.29
N LYS A 160 -12.42 33.35 7.25
CA LYS A 160 -13.02 32.22 6.51
C LYS A 160 -12.63 32.24 5.03
N VAL A 161 -12.74 33.41 4.39
CA VAL A 161 -12.36 33.60 2.97
C VAL A 161 -10.87 33.36 2.77
N ALA A 162 -10.02 33.83 3.68
CA ALA A 162 -8.58 33.57 3.64
C ALA A 162 -8.27 32.07 3.75
N CYS A 163 -8.91 31.34 4.68
CA CYS A 163 -8.77 29.90 4.83
C CYS A 163 -9.24 29.15 3.56
N LEU A 164 -10.38 29.52 2.97
CA LEU A 164 -10.86 28.94 1.71
C LEU A 164 -9.83 29.09 0.58
N LYS A 165 -9.18 30.25 0.50
CA LYS A 165 -8.09 30.49 -0.46
C LYS A 165 -6.86 29.62 -0.13
N GLY A 166 -6.53 29.46 1.15
CA GLY A 166 -5.47 28.58 1.64
C GLY A 166 -5.70 27.12 1.24
N LEU A 167 -6.90 26.58 1.51
CA LEU A 167 -7.29 25.21 1.13
C LEU A 167 -7.13 24.96 -0.37
N LYS A 168 -7.62 25.88 -1.19
CA LYS A 168 -7.48 25.82 -2.65
C LYS A 168 -6.03 25.86 -3.11
N LYS A 169 -5.21 26.70 -2.48
CA LYS A 169 -3.78 26.80 -2.79
C LYS A 169 -3.08 25.48 -2.48
N SER A 170 -3.25 24.94 -1.27
CA SER A 170 -2.66 23.66 -0.88
C SER A 170 -3.13 22.51 -1.77
N GLY A 171 -4.41 22.44 -2.13
CA GLY A 171 -4.90 21.46 -3.11
C GLY A 171 -4.19 21.57 -4.46
N GLY A 172 -3.97 22.79 -4.95
CA GLY A 172 -3.21 23.05 -6.17
C GLY A 172 -1.72 22.71 -6.07
N GLU A 173 -1.11 22.80 -4.89
CA GLU A 173 0.26 22.30 -4.68
C GLU A 173 0.29 20.76 -4.65
N ILE A 174 -0.73 20.12 -4.06
CA ILE A 174 -0.86 18.65 -4.05
C ILE A 174 -1.01 18.08 -5.47
N SER A 175 -1.79 18.73 -6.34
CA SER A 175 -1.94 18.26 -7.73
C SER A 175 -0.66 18.35 -8.55
N LYS A 176 0.23 19.30 -8.25
CA LYS A 176 1.56 19.40 -8.88
C LYS A 176 2.48 18.24 -8.50
N LEU A 177 2.14 17.43 -7.49
CA LEU A 177 2.93 16.26 -7.11
C LEU A 177 2.72 15.05 -8.04
N MET A 178 1.58 14.99 -8.73
CA MET A 178 1.21 13.84 -9.56
C MET A 178 2.18 13.55 -10.72
N PRO A 179 2.67 14.55 -11.47
CA PRO A 179 3.59 14.28 -12.58
C PRO A 179 4.89 13.60 -12.14
N PHE A 180 5.36 13.86 -10.91
CA PHE A 180 6.53 13.18 -10.36
C PHE A 180 6.28 11.69 -10.13
N LEU A 181 5.08 11.33 -9.66
CA LEU A 181 4.67 9.93 -9.51
C LEU A 181 4.48 9.23 -10.86
N GLN A 182 4.07 9.97 -11.90
CA GLN A 182 3.93 9.42 -13.25
C GLN A 182 5.28 9.15 -13.92
N ALA A 183 6.31 9.93 -13.59
CA ALA A 183 7.66 9.71 -14.08
C ALA A 183 8.21 8.32 -13.69
N ILE A 184 7.86 7.83 -12.50
CA ILE A 184 8.21 6.48 -12.01
C ILE A 184 7.70 5.39 -12.97
N ARG A 185 6.52 5.56 -13.57
CA ARG A 185 5.94 4.58 -14.52
C ARG A 185 6.66 4.54 -15.87
N LEU A 186 7.47 5.54 -16.20
CA LEU A 186 8.08 5.72 -17.52
C LEU A 186 9.46 5.07 -17.64
N HIS A 187 10.06 4.57 -16.56
CA HIS A 187 11.32 3.85 -16.63
C HIS A 187 11.16 2.56 -17.45
N PRO A 188 11.84 2.43 -18.61
CA PRO A 188 11.73 1.24 -19.45
C PRO A 188 12.12 -0.01 -18.66
N ASN A 189 11.30 -1.05 -18.79
CA ASN A 189 11.53 -2.39 -18.25
C ASN A 189 12.75 -3.05 -18.92
N ASP A 190 13.96 -2.59 -18.62
CA ASP A 190 15.16 -3.28 -19.07
C ASP A 190 15.45 -4.43 -18.10
N LEU A 191 14.78 -5.55 -18.35
CA LEU A 191 15.03 -6.83 -17.68
C LEU A 191 16.20 -7.59 -18.34
N THR A 192 16.91 -6.96 -19.29
CA THR A 192 18.09 -7.50 -19.95
C THR A 192 19.16 -7.82 -18.92
N GLY A 193 19.33 -9.10 -18.59
CA GLY A 193 20.33 -9.58 -17.63
C GLY A 193 19.77 -10.38 -16.47
N TRP A 194 18.45 -10.36 -16.22
CA TRP A 194 17.82 -11.26 -15.25
C TRP A 194 17.88 -12.69 -15.80
N CYS A 195 18.72 -13.56 -15.22
CA CYS A 195 18.69 -14.99 -15.55
C CYS A 195 17.32 -15.56 -15.17
N ASP A 196 16.83 -16.53 -15.95
CA ASP A 196 15.55 -17.24 -15.81
C ASP A 196 15.41 -18.08 -14.52
N GLN A 197 16.10 -17.72 -13.45
CA GLN A 197 15.84 -18.24 -12.11
C GLN A 197 14.47 -17.70 -11.69
N ASN A 198 13.48 -18.60 -11.71
CA ASN A 198 12.07 -18.29 -11.49
C ASN A 198 11.78 -17.44 -10.22
N GLY A 199 12.65 -17.49 -9.20
CA GLY A 199 12.53 -16.68 -7.98
C GLY A 199 12.96 -15.21 -8.13
N ASP A 200 13.96 -14.92 -8.96
CA ASP A 200 14.48 -13.56 -9.16
C ASP A 200 13.46 -12.69 -9.91
N LEU A 201 12.89 -13.26 -10.98
CA LEU A 201 11.83 -12.62 -11.77
C LEU A 201 10.56 -12.41 -10.93
N GLU A 202 10.25 -13.35 -10.03
CA GLU A 202 9.10 -13.24 -9.13
C GLU A 202 9.25 -12.08 -8.14
N LEU A 203 10.44 -11.92 -7.54
CA LEU A 203 10.75 -10.83 -6.61
C LEU A 203 10.65 -9.46 -7.30
N VAL A 204 11.26 -9.31 -8.48
CA VAL A 204 11.20 -8.08 -9.29
C VAL A 204 9.78 -7.73 -9.66
N GLY A 205 9.01 -8.73 -10.12
CA GLY A 205 7.62 -8.55 -10.48
C GLY A 205 6.83 -7.98 -9.30
N VAL A 206 7.03 -8.54 -8.11
CA VAL A 206 6.35 -8.08 -6.90
C VAL A 206 6.77 -6.67 -6.48
N ILE A 207 8.07 -6.33 -6.53
CA ILE A 207 8.52 -4.96 -6.22
C ILE A 207 7.87 -3.94 -7.18
N LYS A 208 7.83 -4.25 -8.48
CA LYS A 208 7.17 -3.39 -9.47
C LYS A 208 5.68 -3.24 -9.20
N GLU A 209 5.00 -4.31 -8.83
CA GLU A 209 3.59 -4.26 -8.45
C GLU A 209 3.35 -3.41 -7.20
N VAL A 210 4.26 -3.44 -6.22
CA VAL A 210 4.19 -2.56 -5.04
C VAL A 210 4.31 -1.10 -5.46
N ILE A 211 5.30 -0.76 -6.28
CA ILE A 211 5.50 0.60 -6.81
C ILE A 211 4.26 1.09 -7.56
N GLU A 212 3.71 0.25 -8.45
CA GLU A 212 2.49 0.55 -9.19
C GLU A 212 1.31 0.89 -8.27
N VAL A 213 1.13 0.11 -7.20
CA VAL A 213 0.06 0.31 -6.22
C VAL A 213 0.28 1.58 -5.40
N ILE A 214 1.52 1.89 -4.98
CA ILE A 214 1.84 3.15 -4.29
C ILE A 214 1.45 4.33 -5.16
N VAL A 215 1.88 4.33 -6.43
CA VAL A 215 1.56 5.40 -7.39
C VAL A 215 0.05 5.52 -7.59
N MET A 216 -0.65 4.41 -7.85
CA MET A 216 -2.10 4.40 -8.08
C MET A 216 -2.90 4.97 -6.90
N ILE A 217 -2.59 4.54 -5.66
CA ILE A 217 -3.29 5.03 -4.48
C ILE A 217 -2.96 6.50 -4.23
N SER A 218 -1.68 6.89 -4.34
CA SER A 218 -1.24 8.26 -4.12
C SER A 218 -1.89 9.23 -5.11
N GLU A 219 -1.91 8.90 -6.41
CA GLU A 219 -2.59 9.68 -7.43
C GLU A 219 -4.07 9.88 -7.10
N ALA A 220 -4.78 8.80 -6.76
CA ALA A 220 -6.20 8.89 -6.48
C ALA A 220 -6.52 9.70 -5.21
N VAL A 221 -5.67 9.62 -4.18
CA VAL A 221 -5.79 10.45 -2.98
C VAL A 221 -5.51 11.92 -3.31
N PHE A 222 -4.44 12.21 -4.03
CA PHE A 222 -4.06 13.57 -4.40
C PHE A 222 -5.12 14.23 -5.30
N SER A 223 -5.66 13.46 -6.25
CA SER A 223 -6.75 13.88 -7.13
C SER A 223 -8.05 14.08 -6.38
N GLY A 224 -8.35 13.20 -5.41
CA GLY A 224 -9.49 13.35 -4.53
C GLY A 224 -9.42 14.66 -3.73
N ILE A 225 -8.26 14.98 -3.15
CA ILE A 225 -8.07 16.22 -2.38
C ILE A 225 -8.15 17.45 -3.30
N TYR A 226 -7.43 17.43 -4.43
CA TYR A 226 -7.46 18.52 -5.41
C TYR A 226 -8.89 18.76 -5.93
N GLY A 227 -9.59 17.69 -6.32
CA GLY A 227 -10.95 17.72 -6.82
C GLY A 227 -11.95 18.27 -5.80
N SER A 228 -11.74 18.01 -4.49
CA SER A 228 -12.58 18.57 -3.43
C SER A 228 -12.47 20.09 -3.33
N PHE A 229 -11.27 20.63 -3.60
CA PHE A 229 -10.97 22.05 -3.39
C PHE A 229 -11.15 22.87 -4.67
N GLU A 230 -11.10 22.24 -5.84
CA GLU A 230 -11.34 22.91 -7.11
C GLU A 230 -12.78 23.41 -7.19
N SER A 231 -12.94 24.72 -7.37
CA SER A 231 -14.27 25.34 -7.44
C SER A 231 -15.14 24.65 -8.50
N ARG A 232 -16.42 24.42 -8.20
CA ARG A 232 -17.44 24.23 -9.24
C ARG A 232 -17.51 25.52 -10.06
N LYS A 233 -16.61 25.70 -11.04
CA LYS A 233 -16.92 26.54 -12.18
C LYS A 233 -18.07 25.84 -12.88
N THR A 234 -19.29 26.25 -12.58
CA THR A 234 -20.44 25.98 -13.45
C THR A 234 -20.10 26.64 -14.77
N SER A 235 -19.58 25.86 -15.72
CA SER A 235 -19.43 26.31 -17.10
C SER A 235 -20.84 26.45 -17.67
N TRP A 236 -21.47 27.61 -17.42
CA TRP A 236 -22.68 28.05 -18.10
C TRP A 236 -22.34 28.66 -19.47
N VAL A 237 -21.06 28.83 -19.77
CA VAL A 237 -20.58 29.28 -21.07
C VAL A 237 -20.24 28.05 -21.91
N MET A 238 -21.09 27.82 -22.91
CA MET A 238 -20.83 27.11 -24.16
C MET A 238 -20.45 25.63 -24.03
N GLY A 239 -21.48 24.77 -24.09
CA GLY A 239 -21.59 23.57 -24.96
C GLY A 239 -20.41 22.62 -25.20
N LEU A 240 -19.32 22.69 -24.46
CA LEU A 240 -18.10 21.95 -24.73
C LEU A 240 -17.87 20.89 -23.65
N LYS A 241 -17.77 19.64 -24.09
CA LYS A 241 -17.31 18.42 -23.38
C LYS A 241 -17.40 18.49 -21.85
N LYS A 242 -18.28 17.67 -21.27
CA LYS A 242 -18.11 17.17 -19.90
C LYS A 242 -16.71 16.58 -19.79
N SER A 243 -15.75 17.37 -19.31
CA SER A 243 -14.49 16.84 -18.81
C SER A 243 -14.85 15.77 -17.80
N LYS A 244 -14.22 14.60 -17.91
CA LYS A 244 -14.33 13.49 -16.97
C LYS A 244 -13.76 13.99 -15.64
N ARG A 245 -14.57 14.73 -14.90
CA ARG A 245 -14.18 15.43 -13.67
C ARG A 245 -13.89 14.36 -12.61
N GLU A 246 -12.70 14.40 -12.05
CA GLU A 246 -12.39 13.65 -10.85
C GLU A 246 -13.26 14.17 -9.71
N LYS A 247 -14.04 13.26 -9.11
CA LYS A 247 -14.90 13.60 -7.97
C LYS A 247 -14.00 13.72 -6.75
N GLY A 248 -14.19 14.78 -5.96
CA GLY A 248 -13.43 14.97 -4.73
C GLY A 248 -13.82 13.95 -3.67
N ILE A 249 -13.14 14.03 -2.54
CA ILE A 249 -13.51 13.39 -1.27
C ILE A 249 -14.75 14.11 -0.70
N LYS A 250 -15.84 13.38 -0.42
CA LYS A 250 -17.13 13.96 -0.01
C LYS A 250 -17.03 14.82 1.24
N GLU A 251 -16.31 14.34 2.24
CA GLU A 251 -16.18 15.01 3.54
C GLU A 251 -15.49 16.37 3.36
N LEU A 252 -14.47 16.44 2.51
CA LEU A 252 -13.78 17.69 2.14
C LEU A 252 -14.66 18.62 1.30
N GLU A 253 -15.44 18.09 0.35
CA GLU A 253 -16.38 18.88 -0.46
C GLU A 253 -17.47 19.53 0.42
N ASN A 254 -18.05 18.75 1.34
CA ASN A 254 -19.06 19.21 2.28
C ASN A 254 -18.51 20.27 3.23
N GLY A 255 -17.29 20.08 3.76
CA GLY A 255 -16.61 21.05 4.59
C GLY A 255 -16.42 22.40 3.88
N ILE A 256 -16.00 22.40 2.61
CA ILE A 256 -15.91 23.65 1.82
C ILE A 256 -17.27 24.32 1.62
N LEU A 257 -18.32 23.56 1.33
CA LEU A 257 -19.67 24.11 1.17
C LEU A 257 -20.15 24.76 2.48
N SER A 258 -19.89 24.12 3.63
CA SER A 258 -20.24 24.64 4.95
C SER A 258 -19.53 25.97 5.27
N LEU A 259 -18.30 26.14 4.79
CA LEU A 259 -17.52 27.36 5.03
C LEU A 259 -18.01 28.54 4.17
N GLY A 260 -18.66 28.25 3.04
CA GLY A 260 -19.21 29.25 2.12
C GLY A 260 -20.67 29.64 2.38
N ASN A 261 -21.41 28.91 3.21
CA ASN A 261 -22.85 29.10 3.36
C ASN A 261 -23.26 29.51 4.80
N TYR A 262 -24.36 30.25 4.90
CA TYR A 262 -24.93 30.73 6.18
C TYR A 262 -26.14 29.90 6.64
N GLY A 263 -26.25 28.66 6.14
CA GLY A 263 -27.35 27.74 6.47
C GLY A 263 -27.34 27.28 7.93
N ASP A 264 -28.05 26.18 8.19
CA ASP A 264 -28.14 25.54 9.51
C ASP A 264 -26.76 25.41 10.19
N ALA A 265 -26.62 26.06 11.35
CA ALA A 265 -25.38 26.14 12.09
C ALA A 265 -24.91 24.77 12.59
N ASP A 266 -25.85 23.88 12.95
CA ASP A 266 -25.52 22.56 13.48
C ASP A 266 -25.04 21.62 12.37
N LEU A 267 -25.69 21.67 11.20
CA LEU A 267 -25.23 20.94 10.01
C LEU A 267 -23.86 21.42 9.53
N ASN A 268 -23.64 22.74 9.49
CA ASN A 268 -22.35 23.31 9.10
C ASN A 268 -21.24 22.93 10.08
N LYS A 269 -21.53 22.91 11.38
CA LYS A 269 -20.58 22.46 12.40
C LYS A 269 -20.17 21.01 12.17
N LYS A 270 -21.15 20.12 11.97
CA LYS A 270 -20.90 18.70 11.68
C LYS A 270 -20.04 18.51 10.43
N MET A 271 -20.36 19.19 9.33
CA MET A 271 -19.57 19.11 8.10
C MET A 271 -18.11 19.58 8.28
N MET A 272 -17.87 20.56 9.15
CA MET A 272 -16.51 21.01 9.48
C MET A 272 -15.76 20.01 10.37
N GLU A 273 -16.45 19.31 11.27
CA GLU A 273 -15.89 18.22 12.09
C GLU A 273 -15.54 17.02 11.21
N ASP A 274 -16.45 16.61 10.32
CA ASP A 274 -16.22 15.53 9.34
C ASP A 274 -15.03 15.86 8.42
N MET A 275 -14.85 17.13 8.03
CA MET A 275 -13.70 17.58 7.24
C MET A 275 -12.38 17.52 8.03
N GLU A 276 -12.39 17.88 9.31
CA GLU A 276 -11.22 17.80 10.18
C GLU A 276 -10.81 16.34 10.40
N GLU A 277 -11.76 15.47 10.75
CA GLU A 277 -11.53 14.03 10.88
C GLU A 277 -11.00 13.42 9.57
N CYS A 278 -11.52 13.88 8.43
CA CYS A 278 -11.02 13.48 7.13
C CYS A 278 -9.55 13.85 6.92
N ILE A 279 -9.16 15.08 7.26
CA ILE A 279 -7.76 15.51 7.12
C ILE A 279 -6.86 14.75 8.09
N ASP A 280 -7.31 14.52 9.32
CA ASP A 280 -6.56 13.76 10.33
C ASP A 280 -6.32 12.30 9.92
N GLY A 281 -7.34 11.65 9.34
CA GLY A 281 -7.22 10.31 8.79
C GLY A 281 -6.21 10.23 7.65
N ILE A 282 -6.24 11.22 6.74
CA ILE A 282 -5.27 11.33 5.64
C ILE A 282 -3.86 11.60 6.17
N GLU A 283 -3.69 12.53 7.12
CA GLU A 283 -2.41 12.87 7.76
C GLU A 283 -1.78 11.63 8.38
N SER A 284 -2.50 10.97 9.30
CA SER A 284 -2.02 9.77 9.99
C SER A 284 -1.74 8.60 9.03
N GLY A 285 -2.61 8.38 8.05
CA GLY A 285 -2.42 7.32 7.06
C GLY A 285 -1.19 7.55 6.20
N SER A 286 -1.05 8.77 5.66
CA SER A 286 0.06 9.13 4.78
C SER A 286 1.39 9.28 5.52
N GLU A 287 1.40 9.66 6.80
CA GLU A 287 2.61 9.72 7.61
C GLU A 287 3.20 8.32 7.78
N ARG A 288 2.35 7.33 8.04
CA ARG A 288 2.80 5.94 8.15
C ARG A 288 3.35 5.42 6.83
N VAL A 289 2.69 5.73 5.71
CA VAL A 289 3.21 5.38 4.37
C VAL A 289 4.57 6.05 4.13
N PHE A 290 4.72 7.33 4.45
CA PHE A 290 5.99 8.06 4.33
C PHE A 290 7.12 7.38 5.12
N ARG A 291 6.87 7.00 6.38
CA ARG A 291 7.85 6.26 7.19
C ARG A 291 8.19 4.91 6.59
N SER A 292 7.20 4.15 6.13
CA SER A 292 7.43 2.86 5.49
C SER A 292 8.23 2.99 4.19
N LEU A 293 7.99 4.04 3.38
CA LEU A 293 8.80 4.33 2.18
C LEU A 293 10.27 4.58 2.53
N ILE A 294 10.55 5.33 3.59
CA ILE A 294 11.91 5.57 4.09
C ILE A 294 12.55 4.25 4.52
N ASN A 295 11.85 3.43 5.31
CA ASN A 295 12.36 2.14 5.78
C ASN A 295 12.70 1.22 4.61
N THR A 296 11.77 1.04 3.67
CA THR A 296 12.00 0.21 2.48
C THR A 296 13.20 0.73 1.66
N ARG A 297 13.36 2.05 1.53
CA ARG A 297 14.52 2.64 0.86
C ARG A 297 15.82 2.33 1.59
N VAL A 298 15.84 2.38 2.93
CA VAL A 298 17.00 1.99 3.74
C VAL A 298 17.32 0.51 3.55
N SER A 299 16.31 -0.36 3.52
CA SER A 299 16.49 -1.79 3.26
C SER A 299 17.07 -2.06 1.88
N LEU A 300 16.60 -1.36 0.84
CA LEU A 300 17.18 -1.40 -0.50
C LEU A 300 18.63 -0.88 -0.54
N LEU A 301 18.97 0.17 0.21
CA LEU A 301 20.36 0.63 0.33
C LEU A 301 21.24 -0.44 0.99
N ASN A 302 20.73 -1.08 2.04
CA ASN A 302 21.45 -2.15 2.75
C ASN A 302 21.70 -3.38 1.86
N VAL A 303 20.87 -3.61 0.83
CA VAL A 303 21.13 -4.64 -0.18
C VAL A 303 22.43 -4.35 -0.95
N LEU A 304 22.68 -3.09 -1.32
CA LEU A 304 23.86 -2.68 -2.10
C LEU A 304 25.13 -2.54 -1.25
N THR A 305 25.01 -2.20 0.03
CA THR A 305 26.17 -1.81 0.87
C THR A 305 26.72 -2.91 1.78
N GLN A 306 25.89 -3.88 2.16
CA GLN A 306 26.31 -5.04 2.97
C GLN A 306 26.34 -6.27 2.08
#